data_AF-A0A166X320-F1
#
_entry.id   AF-A0A166X320-F1
#
_cell.length_a   1.000
_cell.length_b   1.000
_cell.length_c   1.000
_cell.angle_alpha   90.00
_cell.angle_beta   90.00
_cell.angle_gamma   90.00
#
_symmetry.space_group_name_H-M   'P 1'
#
loop_
_entity.id
_entity.type
_entity.pdbx_description
1 polymer ?
#
loop_
_entity_poly.entity_id
_entity_poly.type
_entity_poly.pdbx_seq_one_letter_code
_entity_poly.pdbx_strand_id
1 'polypeptide(L)'
;MVSKATITFLFVLTIFSFNVASKESTCFGATSAGRLEHGVQLPDEGNNYVGYSSIARLAGRTYVHSKVRDIVVGAYADLEIMQPQKLYKYAETGFEEGGKFKPHKTHQNGLSVDFMTPVMDSKGRSTHLPTHPLNKFGYDIEFDESGKFENLSIDYEALAAHIVALHKQSVKHGYDLWRVIFDPKLQPKLFETKYADYLKENIQFSKKRSWVRHDEHYHVDFQIPCNK
;
A
#
# COMPACT_ATOMS: atom_id res chain seq x y z
N MET A 1 -8.79 55.92 -48.25
CA MET A 1 -9.26 54.52 -48.19
C MET A 1 -8.05 53.59 -48.35
N VAL A 2 -7.52 53.02 -47.27
CA VAL A 2 -6.84 51.71 -47.28
C VAL A 2 -7.03 51.11 -45.89
N SER A 3 -7.86 50.08 -45.80
CA SER A 3 -8.12 49.33 -44.57
C SER A 3 -6.94 48.39 -44.31
N LYS A 4 -6.33 48.46 -43.12
CA LYS A 4 -5.33 47.49 -42.68
C LYS A 4 -6.07 46.33 -42.00
N ALA A 5 -6.15 45.19 -42.68
CA ALA A 5 -6.63 43.96 -42.09
C ALA A 5 -5.54 43.37 -41.19
N THR A 6 -5.80 43.31 -39.89
CA THR A 6 -4.94 42.64 -38.92
C THR A 6 -5.22 41.13 -38.99
N ILE A 7 -4.26 40.35 -39.49
CA ILE A 7 -4.35 38.88 -39.48
C ILE A 7 -3.89 38.41 -38.10
N THR A 8 -4.83 37.97 -37.27
CA THR A 8 -4.55 37.30 -36.00
C THR A 8 -4.24 35.83 -36.28
N PHE A 9 -2.99 35.43 -36.12
CA PHE A 9 -2.58 34.03 -36.22
C PHE A 9 -2.98 33.29 -34.93
N LEU A 10 -4.04 32.49 -34.99
CA LEU A 10 -4.46 31.64 -33.87
C LEU A 10 -3.56 30.39 -33.84
N PHE A 11 -2.60 30.36 -32.93
CA PHE A 11 -1.78 29.17 -32.68
C PHE A 11 -2.61 28.14 -31.89
N VAL A 12 -3.16 27.15 -32.59
CA VAL A 12 -3.82 26.00 -31.96
C VAL A 12 -2.74 25.02 -31.53
N LEU A 13 -2.42 25.02 -30.23
CA LEU A 13 -1.48 24.07 -29.63
C LEU A 13 -2.19 22.71 -29.45
N THR A 14 -2.10 21.82 -30.43
CA THR A 14 -2.54 20.43 -30.28
C THR A 14 -1.57 19.70 -29.36
N ILE A 15 -1.95 19.54 -28.10
CA ILE A 15 -1.24 18.70 -27.13
C ILE A 15 -1.52 17.24 -27.52
N PHE A 16 -0.60 16.63 -28.25
CA PHE A 16 -0.60 15.18 -28.45
C PHE A 16 -0.19 14.52 -27.12
N SER A 17 -1.16 13.94 -26.41
CA SER A 17 -0.90 13.06 -25.28
C SER A 17 -0.24 11.78 -25.81
N PHE A 18 1.09 11.74 -25.79
CA PHE A 18 1.82 10.50 -25.97
C PHE A 18 1.49 9.60 -24.77
N ASN A 19 0.69 8.56 -25.01
CA ASN A 19 0.55 7.46 -24.07
C ASN A 19 1.89 6.71 -24.06
N VAL A 20 2.83 7.15 -23.22
CA VAL A 20 4.02 6.37 -22.93
C VAL A 20 3.54 5.17 -22.14
N ALA A 21 3.40 4.02 -22.80
CA ALA A 21 3.15 2.77 -22.12
C ALA A 21 4.34 2.51 -21.19
N SER A 22 4.13 2.66 -19.88
CA SER A 22 5.13 2.29 -18.88
C SER A 22 5.46 0.82 -19.09
N LYS A 23 6.75 0.51 -19.23
CA LYS A 23 7.21 -0.87 -19.36
C LYS A 23 6.79 -1.66 -18.11
N GLU A 24 6.32 -2.88 -18.32
CA GLU A 24 6.02 -3.78 -17.21
C GLU A 24 7.30 -4.06 -16.40
N SER A 25 7.18 -4.05 -15.07
CA SER A 25 8.31 -4.32 -14.20
C SER A 25 8.78 -5.76 -14.34
N THR A 26 10.02 -6.03 -13.94
CA THR A 26 10.52 -7.40 -13.80
C THR A 26 11.22 -7.50 -12.45
N CYS A 27 10.74 -8.39 -11.59
CA CYS A 27 11.39 -8.69 -10.32
C CYS A 27 12.40 -9.83 -10.46
N PHE A 28 13.43 -9.80 -9.62
CA PHE A 28 14.47 -10.84 -9.56
C PHE A 28 14.72 -11.25 -8.11
N GLY A 29 14.99 -12.54 -7.90
CA GLY A 29 15.35 -13.08 -6.60
C GLY A 29 14.22 -13.04 -5.56
N ALA A 30 14.60 -13.21 -4.30
CA ALA A 30 13.67 -13.26 -3.17
C ALA A 30 13.44 -11.86 -2.56
N THR A 31 12.41 -11.72 -1.72
CA THR A 31 12.09 -10.46 -1.05
C THR A 31 13.23 -9.94 -0.17
N SER A 32 14.15 -10.80 0.28
CA SER A 32 15.33 -10.46 1.11
C SER A 32 16.67 -10.48 0.36
N ALA A 33 16.67 -10.82 -0.92
CA ALA A 33 17.86 -10.89 -1.77
C ALA A 33 17.41 -10.78 -3.23
N GLY A 34 17.06 -9.57 -3.63
CA GLY A 34 16.42 -9.34 -4.92
C GLY A 34 16.71 -7.95 -5.48
N ARG A 35 16.16 -7.71 -6.65
CA ARG A 35 16.17 -6.42 -7.34
C ARG A 35 14.93 -6.27 -8.20
N LEU A 36 14.69 -5.06 -8.68
CA LEU A 36 13.56 -4.70 -9.52
C LEU A 36 14.09 -3.98 -10.76
N GLU A 37 13.48 -4.26 -11.90
CA GLU A 37 13.64 -3.44 -13.11
C GLU A 37 12.31 -2.76 -13.42
N HIS A 38 12.40 -1.48 -13.81
CA HIS A 38 11.23 -0.66 -14.12
C HIS A 38 10.23 -0.61 -12.97
N GLY A 39 10.74 -0.47 -11.73
CA GLY A 39 9.89 -0.24 -10.57
C GLY A 39 9.04 1.00 -10.77
N VAL A 40 7.82 0.96 -10.24
CA VAL A 40 6.90 2.10 -10.33
C VAL A 40 6.53 2.56 -8.94
N GLN A 41 6.42 3.87 -8.78
CA GLN A 41 6.05 4.46 -7.51
C GLN A 41 4.54 4.33 -7.27
N LEU A 42 4.13 4.01 -6.04
CA LEU A 42 2.73 4.14 -5.64
C LEU A 42 2.28 5.61 -5.74
N PRO A 43 1.02 5.88 -6.14
CA PRO A 43 0.47 7.23 -6.10
C PRO A 43 0.49 7.76 -4.65
N ASP A 44 0.80 9.04 -4.48
CA ASP A 44 0.87 9.70 -3.18
C ASP A 44 -0.45 9.68 -2.41
N GLU A 45 -1.56 9.81 -3.11
CA GLU A 45 -2.90 9.76 -2.54
C GLU A 45 -3.95 9.25 -3.53
N GLY A 46 -5.12 8.94 -3.00
CA GLY A 46 -6.36 8.70 -3.73
C GLY A 46 -7.56 9.03 -2.82
N ASN A 47 -8.78 8.74 -3.29
CA ASN A 47 -10.00 9.20 -2.62
C ASN A 47 -10.15 8.71 -1.16
N ASN A 48 -9.60 7.53 -0.84
CA ASN A 48 -9.70 6.91 0.49
C ASN A 48 -8.35 6.48 1.08
N TYR A 49 -7.22 6.87 0.47
CA TYR A 49 -5.90 6.49 0.96
C TYR A 49 -4.85 7.58 0.76
N VAL A 50 -3.81 7.55 1.60
CA VAL A 50 -2.63 8.42 1.49
C VAL A 50 -1.35 7.63 1.72
N GLY A 51 -0.22 8.13 1.22
CA GLY A 51 1.10 7.65 1.61
C GLY A 51 1.50 8.12 3.01
N TYR A 52 2.31 7.33 3.70
CA TYR A 52 2.72 7.63 5.09
C TYR A 52 3.62 8.87 5.26
N SER A 53 4.37 9.27 4.22
CA SER A 53 5.33 10.38 4.29
C SER A 53 5.73 10.88 2.90
N SER A 54 5.47 12.16 2.61
CA SER A 54 5.91 12.80 1.36
C SER A 54 7.44 12.84 1.25
N ILE A 55 8.16 12.97 2.37
CA ILE A 55 9.63 12.97 2.39
C ILE A 55 10.16 11.60 1.99
N ALA A 56 9.60 10.52 2.55
CA ALA A 56 10.05 9.18 2.20
C ALA A 56 9.67 8.79 0.77
N ARG A 57 8.53 9.30 0.29
CA ARG A 57 8.14 9.20 -1.11
C ARG A 57 9.19 9.86 -2.01
N LEU A 58 9.59 11.10 -1.73
CA LEU A 58 10.64 11.80 -2.47
C LEU A 58 12.01 11.10 -2.37
N ALA A 59 12.30 10.46 -1.25
CA ALA A 59 13.49 9.63 -1.07
C ALA A 59 13.42 8.27 -1.79
N GLY A 60 12.37 8.02 -2.59
CA GLY A 60 12.23 6.84 -3.42
C GLY A 60 11.91 5.55 -2.68
N ARG A 61 11.28 5.62 -1.50
CA ARG A 61 11.00 4.43 -0.64
C ARG A 61 9.65 3.77 -0.89
N THR A 62 8.99 4.14 -1.99
CA THR A 62 7.59 3.83 -2.30
C THR A 62 7.42 3.17 -3.68
N TYR A 63 8.48 2.51 -4.17
CA TYR A 63 8.48 1.79 -5.43
C TYR A 63 8.14 0.31 -5.25
N VAL A 64 7.34 -0.20 -6.17
CA VAL A 64 6.84 -1.57 -6.24
C VAL A 64 6.89 -2.08 -7.68
N HIS A 65 6.68 -3.39 -7.85
CA HIS A 65 6.39 -3.98 -9.14
C HIS A 65 5.09 -3.39 -9.74
N SER A 66 5.03 -3.17 -11.05
CA SER A 66 3.87 -2.57 -11.73
C SER A 66 2.54 -3.28 -11.43
N LYS A 67 2.54 -4.61 -11.41
CA LYS A 67 1.37 -5.40 -11.00
C LYS A 67 0.98 -5.22 -9.52
N VAL A 68 1.94 -5.05 -8.62
CA VAL A 68 1.65 -4.75 -7.21
C VAL A 68 1.00 -3.36 -7.10
N ARG A 69 1.48 -2.38 -7.86
CA ARG A 69 0.83 -1.05 -7.95
C ARG A 69 -0.62 -1.18 -8.38
N ASP A 70 -0.89 -1.93 -9.45
CA ASP A 70 -2.25 -2.13 -9.98
C ASP A 70 -3.17 -2.80 -8.94
N ILE A 71 -2.67 -3.84 -8.26
CA ILE A 71 -3.42 -4.54 -7.22
C ILE A 71 -3.74 -3.62 -6.03
N VAL A 72 -2.76 -2.86 -5.55
CA VAL A 72 -2.93 -1.94 -4.41
C VAL A 72 -3.93 -0.84 -4.74
N VAL A 73 -3.76 -0.16 -5.87
CA VAL A 73 -4.67 0.91 -6.30
C VAL A 73 -6.07 0.37 -6.60
N GLY A 74 -6.16 -0.82 -7.22
CA GLY A 74 -7.43 -1.51 -7.45
C GLY A 74 -8.14 -1.87 -6.14
N ALA A 75 -7.40 -2.28 -5.11
CA ALA A 75 -7.96 -2.61 -3.81
C ALA A 75 -8.55 -1.36 -3.13
N TYR A 76 -7.87 -0.23 -3.23
CA TYR A 76 -8.40 1.04 -2.73
C TYR A 76 -9.64 1.49 -3.48
N ALA A 77 -9.68 1.33 -4.81
CA ALA A 77 -10.88 1.64 -5.60
C ALA A 77 -12.09 0.77 -5.20
N ASP A 78 -11.88 -0.52 -4.97
CA ASP A 78 -12.95 -1.39 -4.47
C ASP A 78 -13.42 -0.96 -3.06
N LEU A 79 -12.47 -0.62 -2.18
CA LEU A 79 -12.77 -0.19 -0.81
C LEU A 79 -13.48 1.17 -0.75
N GLU A 80 -13.22 2.06 -1.70
CA GLU A 80 -13.92 3.34 -1.82
C GLU A 80 -15.43 3.10 -2.02
N ILE A 81 -15.79 2.08 -2.79
CA ILE A 81 -17.18 1.70 -3.02
C ILE A 81 -17.75 0.92 -1.83
N MET A 82 -17.01 -0.04 -1.30
CA MET A 82 -17.50 -0.95 -0.24
C MET A 82 -17.56 -0.29 1.14
N GLN A 83 -16.65 0.66 1.41
CA GLN A 83 -16.42 1.27 2.71
C GLN A 83 -16.07 2.77 2.55
N PRO A 84 -16.98 3.61 1.99
CA PRO A 84 -16.68 4.99 1.59
C PRO A 84 -16.30 5.94 2.73
N GLN A 85 -16.46 5.52 3.98
CA GLN A 85 -16.10 6.30 5.18
C GLN A 85 -14.82 5.81 5.85
N LYS A 86 -14.13 4.81 5.27
CA LYS A 86 -12.89 4.26 5.81
C LYS A 86 -11.69 4.88 5.09
N LEU A 87 -10.67 5.15 5.89
CA LEU A 87 -9.43 5.77 5.44
C LEU A 87 -8.28 4.77 5.60
N TYR A 88 -7.43 4.70 4.58
CA TYR A 88 -6.29 3.79 4.54
C TYR A 88 -4.99 4.56 4.37
N LYS A 89 -3.88 3.89 4.68
CA LYS A 89 -2.55 4.46 4.49
C LYS A 89 -1.55 3.36 4.16
N TYR A 90 -0.81 3.51 3.08
CA TYR A 90 0.32 2.64 2.78
C TYR A 90 1.62 3.26 3.32
N ALA A 91 2.59 2.42 3.63
CA ALA A 91 3.86 2.78 4.26
C ALA A 91 5.05 2.40 3.36
N GLU A 92 6.10 1.83 3.95
CA GLU A 92 7.31 1.48 3.21
C GLU A 92 7.08 0.33 2.22
N THR A 93 7.76 0.44 1.08
CA THR A 93 7.81 -0.59 0.04
C THR A 93 9.29 -0.83 -0.30
N GLY A 94 9.74 -0.69 -1.55
CA GLY A 94 11.15 -0.73 -1.92
C GLY A 94 11.65 0.51 -2.66
N PHE A 95 12.87 0.39 -3.19
CA PHE A 95 13.47 1.32 -4.15
C PHE A 95 13.09 0.97 -5.59
N GLU A 96 13.28 1.92 -6.52
CA GLU A 96 12.97 1.76 -7.95
C GLU A 96 13.67 0.54 -8.56
N GLU A 97 14.95 0.32 -8.22
CA GLU A 97 15.73 -0.83 -8.64
C GLU A 97 15.72 -1.99 -7.62
N GLY A 98 14.93 -1.87 -6.55
CA GLY A 98 14.92 -2.83 -5.45
C GLY A 98 16.24 -2.85 -4.66
N GLY A 99 16.73 -4.04 -4.31
CA GLY A 99 17.97 -4.20 -3.55
C GLY A 99 17.84 -3.90 -2.05
N LYS A 100 18.97 -3.83 -1.35
CA LYS A 100 19.02 -3.72 0.12
C LYS A 100 18.28 -2.48 0.62
N PHE A 101 17.18 -2.69 1.33
CA PHE A 101 16.28 -1.63 1.79
C PHE A 101 16.35 -1.42 3.31
N LYS A 102 17.40 -0.75 3.81
CA LYS A 102 17.53 -0.53 5.27
C LYS A 102 16.38 0.36 5.81
N PRO A 103 15.93 0.13 7.07
CA PRO A 103 16.39 -0.90 8.01
C PRO A 103 15.77 -2.29 7.78
N HIS A 104 14.86 -2.43 6.81
CA HIS A 104 14.22 -3.70 6.48
C HIS A 104 15.22 -4.74 5.97
N LYS A 105 14.89 -6.01 6.23
CA LYS A 105 15.61 -7.15 5.68
C LYS A 105 14.99 -7.65 4.37
N THR A 106 13.73 -7.29 4.12
CA THR A 106 12.94 -7.66 2.93
C THR A 106 12.79 -6.46 1.98
N HIS A 107 11.69 -6.38 1.21
CA HIS A 107 11.37 -5.28 0.29
C HIS A 107 12.33 -5.09 -0.91
N GLN A 108 13.15 -6.10 -1.23
CA GLN A 108 14.21 -5.93 -2.22
C GLN A 108 13.79 -6.18 -3.67
N ASN A 109 12.65 -6.81 -3.93
CA ASN A 109 12.24 -7.22 -5.29
C ASN A 109 10.91 -6.58 -5.75
N GLY A 110 10.40 -5.57 -5.03
CA GLY A 110 9.18 -4.85 -5.38
C GLY A 110 7.87 -5.59 -5.09
N LEU A 111 7.92 -6.72 -4.35
CA LEU A 111 6.75 -7.56 -4.05
C LEU A 111 6.30 -7.49 -2.59
N SER A 112 6.75 -6.48 -1.85
CA SER A 112 6.41 -6.30 -0.44
C SER A 112 5.87 -4.89 -0.22
N VAL A 113 4.80 -4.77 0.55
CA VAL A 113 4.21 -3.47 0.92
C VAL A 113 3.84 -3.50 2.40
N ASP A 114 4.31 -2.51 3.14
CA ASP A 114 3.80 -2.22 4.47
C ASP A 114 2.57 -1.31 4.35
N PHE A 115 1.56 -1.57 5.17
CA PHE A 115 0.37 -0.75 5.29
C PHE A 115 0.16 -0.37 6.74
N MET A 116 -0.13 0.90 7.00
CA MET A 116 -0.45 1.35 8.36
C MET A 116 -1.78 0.75 8.78
N THR A 117 -1.85 0.26 10.01
CA THR A 117 -3.06 -0.30 10.58
C THR A 117 -4.19 0.74 10.57
N PRO A 118 -5.35 0.46 9.94
CA PRO A 118 -6.51 1.35 9.98
C PRO A 118 -6.97 1.55 11.42
N VAL A 119 -7.32 2.79 11.77
CA VAL A 119 -7.74 3.16 13.14
C VAL A 119 -9.00 4.00 13.14
N MET A 120 -9.66 3.98 14.29
CA MET A 120 -10.75 4.88 14.63
C MET A 120 -10.36 5.77 15.80
N ASP A 121 -10.90 7.00 15.82
CA ASP A 121 -10.81 7.90 16.96
C ASP A 121 -11.78 7.50 18.09
N SER A 122 -11.75 8.25 19.20
CA SER A 122 -12.62 8.02 20.36
C SER A 122 -14.12 8.14 20.08
N LYS A 123 -14.52 8.66 18.91
CA LYS A 123 -15.91 8.76 18.45
C LYS A 123 -16.25 7.64 17.45
N GLY A 124 -15.36 6.67 17.24
CA GLY A 124 -15.56 5.57 16.30
C GLY A 124 -15.43 6.01 14.83
N ARG A 125 -14.84 7.17 14.54
CA ARG A 125 -14.66 7.66 13.16
C ARG A 125 -13.32 7.20 12.63
N SER A 126 -13.31 6.67 11.40
CA SER A 126 -12.06 6.29 10.73
C SER A 126 -11.15 7.51 10.61
N THR A 127 -9.88 7.33 10.95
CA THR A 127 -8.85 8.37 10.85
C THR A 127 -7.54 7.72 10.43
N HIS A 128 -6.58 8.52 9.98
CA HIS A 128 -5.25 8.01 9.70
C HIS A 128 -4.46 7.82 10.98
N LEU A 129 -3.76 6.69 11.07
CA LEU A 129 -2.69 6.51 12.06
C LEU A 129 -1.67 7.65 11.89
N PRO A 130 -1.28 8.37 12.96
CA PRO A 130 -0.38 9.51 12.84
C PRO A 130 0.99 9.06 12.38
N THR A 131 1.52 9.70 11.35
CA THR A 131 2.83 9.40 10.78
C THR A 131 3.64 10.69 10.68
N HIS A 132 4.60 10.86 11.58
CA HIS A 132 5.48 12.03 11.62
C HIS A 132 6.89 11.66 12.10
N PRO A 133 7.92 12.48 11.87
CA PRO A 133 9.29 12.13 12.23
C PRO A 133 9.49 11.71 13.71
N LEU A 134 8.73 12.30 14.64
CA LEU A 134 8.86 12.01 16.08
C LEU A 134 8.38 10.61 16.50
N ASN A 135 7.58 9.92 15.68
CA ASN A 135 7.13 8.55 15.94
C ASN A 135 7.64 7.58 14.86
N LYS A 136 8.80 7.92 14.26
CA LYS A 136 9.38 7.23 13.11
C LYS A 136 8.35 6.95 12.01
N PHE A 137 7.52 7.95 11.69
CA PHE A 137 6.47 7.85 10.70
C PHE A 137 5.42 6.75 10.98
N GLY A 138 5.12 6.49 12.26
CA GLY A 138 4.13 5.52 12.71
C GLY A 138 4.74 4.27 13.33
N TYR A 139 5.98 3.92 12.97
CA TYR A 139 6.68 2.70 13.40
C TYR A 139 7.11 2.68 14.89
N ASP A 140 6.91 3.76 15.64
CA ASP A 140 7.10 3.80 17.11
C ASP A 140 5.79 3.72 17.90
N ILE A 141 4.65 3.49 17.23
CA ILE A 141 3.36 3.28 17.90
C ILE A 141 3.27 1.82 18.35
N GLU A 142 2.78 1.58 19.56
CA GLU A 142 2.50 0.23 20.06
C GLU A 142 1.06 0.14 20.58
N PHE A 143 0.25 -0.72 19.97
CA PHE A 143 -1.08 -1.03 20.45
C PHE A 143 -1.01 -2.03 21.62
N ASP A 144 -1.95 -1.92 22.55
CA ASP A 144 -2.14 -2.95 23.57
C ASP A 144 -2.82 -4.21 22.99
N GLU A 145 -2.93 -5.27 23.79
CA GLU A 145 -3.56 -6.54 23.37
C GLU A 145 -5.06 -6.38 23.02
N SER A 146 -5.68 -5.27 23.43
CA SER A 146 -7.05 -4.93 23.06
C SER A 146 -7.14 -4.14 21.75
N GLY A 147 -6.00 -3.77 21.15
CA GLY A 147 -5.90 -2.99 19.93
C GLY A 147 -6.09 -1.49 20.17
N LYS A 148 -5.66 -0.97 21.33
CA LYS A 148 -5.77 0.46 21.67
C LYS A 148 -4.41 1.14 21.82
N PHE A 149 -4.36 2.40 21.43
CA PHE A 149 -3.21 3.31 21.62
C PHE A 149 -3.76 4.72 21.83
N GLU A 150 -3.50 5.32 22.99
CA GLU A 150 -4.06 6.63 23.35
C GLU A 150 -5.60 6.70 23.14
N ASN A 151 -6.06 7.62 22.29
CA ASN A 151 -7.47 7.79 21.91
C ASN A 151 -7.85 7.02 20.64
N LEU A 152 -6.97 6.15 20.14
CA LEU A 152 -7.15 5.36 18.92
C LEU A 152 -7.46 3.90 19.27
N SER A 153 -8.25 3.28 18.40
CA SER A 153 -8.48 1.83 18.39
C SER A 153 -8.34 1.28 16.98
N ILE A 154 -7.78 0.07 16.85
CA ILE A 154 -7.68 -0.63 15.56
C ILE A 154 -9.07 -0.85 14.97
N ASP A 155 -9.22 -0.48 13.70
CA ASP A 155 -10.41 -0.74 12.90
C ASP A 155 -10.27 -2.10 12.21
N TYR A 156 -10.55 -3.18 12.96
CA TYR A 156 -10.40 -4.54 12.47
C TYR A 156 -11.25 -4.83 11.23
N GLU A 157 -12.43 -4.22 11.11
CA GLU A 157 -13.29 -4.34 9.92
C GLU A 157 -12.64 -3.72 8.68
N ALA A 158 -12.04 -2.52 8.81
CA ALA A 158 -11.32 -1.90 7.69
C ALA A 158 -10.02 -2.65 7.35
N LEU A 159 -9.28 -3.11 8.37
CA LEU A 159 -8.06 -3.90 8.19
C LEU A 159 -8.36 -5.22 7.44
N ALA A 160 -9.36 -5.97 7.91
CA ALA A 160 -9.80 -7.21 7.28
C ALA A 160 -10.29 -6.97 5.85
N ALA A 161 -11.12 -5.95 5.63
CA ALA A 161 -11.61 -5.59 4.30
C ALA A 161 -10.48 -5.30 3.33
N HIS A 162 -9.44 -4.57 3.76
CA HIS A 162 -8.31 -4.23 2.91
C HIS A 162 -7.50 -5.47 2.53
N ILE A 163 -7.21 -6.38 3.47
CA ILE A 163 -6.54 -7.65 3.16
C ILE A 163 -7.34 -8.47 2.13
N VAL A 164 -8.67 -8.53 2.30
CA VAL A 164 -9.56 -9.22 1.34
C VAL A 164 -9.54 -8.53 -0.03
N ALA A 165 -9.58 -7.19 -0.07
CA ALA A 165 -9.54 -6.45 -1.33
C ALA A 165 -8.22 -6.65 -2.07
N LEU A 166 -7.09 -6.64 -1.35
CA LEU A 166 -5.77 -6.95 -1.91
C LEU A 166 -5.74 -8.34 -2.52
N HIS A 167 -6.22 -9.36 -1.79
CA HIS A 167 -6.25 -10.72 -2.33
C HIS A 167 -7.18 -10.85 -3.55
N LYS A 168 -8.39 -10.28 -3.50
CA LYS A 168 -9.31 -10.30 -4.65
C LYS A 168 -8.71 -9.62 -5.88
N GLN A 169 -8.01 -8.52 -5.70
CA GLN A 169 -7.33 -7.82 -6.79
C GLN A 169 -6.11 -8.61 -7.29
N SER A 170 -5.34 -9.25 -6.41
CA SER A 170 -4.29 -10.19 -6.82
C SER A 170 -4.86 -11.29 -7.74
N VAL A 171 -5.95 -11.94 -7.31
CA VAL A 171 -6.63 -12.99 -8.10
C VAL A 171 -7.12 -12.46 -9.44
N LYS A 172 -7.74 -11.26 -9.46
CA LYS A 172 -8.19 -10.60 -10.69
C LYS A 172 -7.04 -10.34 -11.67
N HIS A 173 -5.85 -10.09 -11.16
CA HIS A 173 -4.63 -9.90 -11.95
C HIS A 173 -3.88 -11.22 -12.25
N GLY A 174 -4.40 -12.37 -11.83
CA GLY A 174 -3.82 -13.70 -12.07
C GLY A 174 -2.70 -14.09 -11.10
N TYR A 175 -2.65 -13.46 -9.92
CA TYR A 175 -1.65 -13.68 -8.88
C TYR A 175 -2.30 -14.01 -7.53
N ASP A 176 -1.47 -14.14 -6.50
CA ASP A 176 -1.90 -14.41 -5.13
C ASP A 176 -1.10 -13.56 -4.13
N LEU A 177 -1.45 -13.63 -2.84
CA LEU A 177 -0.63 -13.16 -1.72
C LEU A 177 0.16 -14.33 -1.15
N TRP A 178 1.47 -14.17 -0.98
CA TRP A 178 2.28 -15.19 -0.32
C TRP A 178 1.96 -15.27 1.18
N ARG A 179 1.92 -14.12 1.85
CA ARG A 179 1.59 -14.03 3.27
C ARG A 179 1.24 -12.63 3.71
N VAL A 180 0.53 -12.56 4.84
CA VAL A 180 0.31 -11.33 5.60
C VAL A 180 0.98 -11.46 6.96
N ILE A 181 1.81 -10.48 7.32
CA ILE A 181 2.47 -10.39 8.62
C ILE A 181 1.77 -9.28 9.41
N PHE A 182 1.14 -9.69 10.50
CA PHE A 182 0.48 -8.82 11.48
C PHE A 182 0.67 -9.44 12.87
N ASP A 183 0.61 -8.67 13.95
CA ASP A 183 0.87 -9.18 15.29
C ASP A 183 -0.02 -10.40 15.62
N PRO A 184 0.56 -11.58 15.89
CA PRO A 184 -0.21 -12.80 16.16
C PRO A 184 -1.22 -12.69 17.32
N LYS A 185 -1.00 -11.79 18.29
CA LYS A 185 -1.95 -11.55 19.39
C LYS A 185 -3.18 -10.76 18.95
N LEU A 186 -3.06 -9.95 17.89
CA LEU A 186 -4.16 -9.13 17.37
C LEU A 186 -4.92 -9.81 16.23
N GLN A 187 -4.32 -10.81 15.57
CA GLN A 187 -4.97 -11.60 14.52
C GLN A 187 -6.32 -12.23 14.91
N PRO A 188 -6.55 -12.76 16.14
CA PRO A 188 -7.85 -13.32 16.52
C PRO A 188 -9.03 -12.37 16.27
N LYS A 189 -8.83 -11.06 16.48
CA LYS A 189 -9.88 -10.05 16.25
C LYS A 189 -10.22 -9.84 14.77
N LEU A 190 -9.31 -10.17 13.84
CA LEU A 190 -9.64 -10.22 12.41
C LEU A 190 -10.66 -11.31 12.11
N PHE A 191 -10.61 -12.42 12.86
CA PHE A 191 -11.52 -13.56 12.70
C PHE A 191 -12.86 -13.40 13.43
N GLU A 192 -13.09 -12.24 14.05
CA GLU A 192 -14.37 -11.81 14.60
C GLU A 192 -15.14 -10.88 13.63
N THR A 193 -14.48 -10.42 12.57
CA THR A 193 -15.07 -9.55 11.54
C THR A 193 -15.96 -10.34 10.58
N LYS A 194 -16.78 -9.63 9.80
CA LYS A 194 -17.59 -10.26 8.72
C LYS A 194 -16.74 -10.91 7.61
N TYR A 195 -15.43 -10.63 7.58
CA TYR A 195 -14.49 -11.18 6.61
C TYR A 195 -13.78 -12.45 7.10
N ALA A 196 -14.08 -12.90 8.32
CA ALA A 196 -13.37 -13.99 8.99
C ALA A 196 -13.23 -15.27 8.15
N ASP A 197 -14.32 -15.72 7.51
CA ASP A 197 -14.32 -16.97 6.75
C ASP A 197 -13.44 -16.84 5.50
N TYR A 198 -13.55 -15.71 4.78
CA TYR A 198 -12.70 -15.44 3.63
C TYR A 198 -11.22 -15.39 4.03
N LEU A 199 -10.90 -14.72 5.14
CA LEU A 199 -9.53 -14.62 5.64
C LEU A 199 -8.96 -16.00 6.00
N LYS A 200 -9.74 -16.86 6.68
CA LYS A 200 -9.30 -18.20 7.08
C LYS A 200 -9.06 -19.11 5.88
N GLU A 201 -9.89 -18.98 4.85
CA GLU A 201 -9.83 -19.83 3.66
C GLU A 201 -8.71 -19.39 2.70
N ASN A 202 -8.47 -18.09 2.56
CA ASN A 202 -7.66 -17.55 1.46
C ASN A 202 -6.33 -16.92 1.91
N ILE A 203 -6.18 -16.55 3.19
CA ILE A 203 -5.03 -15.73 3.63
C ILE A 203 -4.09 -16.51 4.56
N GLN A 204 -2.82 -16.58 4.16
CA GLN A 204 -1.76 -17.10 5.00
C GLN A 204 -1.20 -16.01 5.93
N PHE A 205 -1.66 -16.00 7.18
CA PHE A 205 -1.06 -15.14 8.22
C PHE A 205 0.23 -15.71 8.80
N SER A 206 1.17 -14.84 9.16
CA SER A 206 2.37 -15.24 9.92
C SER A 206 2.00 -15.61 11.36
N LYS A 207 2.40 -16.79 11.82
CA LYS A 207 2.11 -17.26 13.19
C LYS A 207 3.20 -16.93 14.21
N LYS A 208 4.42 -16.64 13.76
CA LYS A 208 5.57 -16.35 14.63
C LYS A 208 5.68 -14.86 14.87
N ARG A 209 5.99 -14.49 16.11
CA ARG A 209 6.29 -13.10 16.47
C ARG A 209 7.57 -12.65 15.76
N SER A 210 7.50 -11.54 15.03
CA SER A 210 8.68 -10.85 14.51
C SER A 210 9.42 -10.14 15.64
N TRP A 211 10.72 -9.91 15.47
CA TRP A 211 11.52 -9.16 16.46
C TRP A 211 11.05 -7.70 16.57
N VAL A 212 10.64 -7.10 15.45
CA VAL A 212 9.88 -5.85 15.41
C VAL A 212 8.39 -6.20 15.53
N ARG A 213 7.65 -5.48 16.37
CA ARG A 213 6.19 -5.63 16.43
C ARG A 213 5.57 -5.14 15.10
N HIS A 214 4.38 -5.64 14.80
CA HIS A 214 3.67 -5.36 13.54
C HIS A 214 2.19 -5.19 13.92
N ASP A 215 1.94 -4.27 14.84
CA ASP A 215 0.60 -3.91 15.32
C ASP A 215 0.18 -2.54 14.77
N GLU A 216 1.16 -1.66 14.60
CA GLU A 216 1.07 -0.35 13.95
C GLU A 216 1.03 -0.41 12.43
N HIS A 217 1.57 -1.48 11.85
CA HIS A 217 1.47 -1.80 10.44
C HIS A 217 1.31 -3.30 10.23
N TYR A 218 0.86 -3.68 9.05
CA TYR A 218 0.91 -5.05 8.56
C TYR A 218 1.64 -5.07 7.22
N HIS A 219 2.36 -6.16 7.00
CA HIS A 219 3.19 -6.35 5.83
C HIS A 219 2.58 -7.42 4.95
N VAL A 220 2.47 -7.14 3.65
CA VAL A 220 1.92 -8.07 2.66
C VAL A 220 3.01 -8.38 1.64
N ASP A 221 3.32 -9.67 1.49
CA ASP A 221 4.15 -10.19 0.42
C ASP A 221 3.24 -10.70 -0.71
N PHE A 222 3.40 -10.18 -1.92
CA PHE A 222 2.68 -10.60 -3.12
C PHE A 222 3.37 -11.78 -3.80
N GLN A 223 2.61 -12.75 -4.29
CA GLN A 223 3.11 -13.91 -5.01
C GLN A 223 3.06 -13.66 -6.53
N ILE A 224 4.07 -12.94 -7.02
CA ILE A 224 4.30 -12.71 -8.45
C ILE A 224 5.59 -13.44 -8.84
N PRO A 225 5.61 -14.22 -9.94
CA PRO A 225 6.82 -14.92 -10.38
C PRO A 225 7.96 -13.94 -10.69
N CYS A 226 9.11 -14.15 -10.05
CA CYS A 226 10.34 -13.40 -10.33
C CYS A 226 11.33 -14.25 -11.11
N ASN A 227 12.17 -13.56 -11.89
CA ASN A 227 13.35 -14.16 -12.48
C ASN A 227 14.37 -14.53 -11.39
N LYS A 228 15.25 -15.47 -11.72
CA LYS A 228 16.36 -15.86 -10.83
C LYS A 228 17.41 -14.75 -10.75
#